data_AF-A0A8H7HEC4-F1
#
_entry.id   AF-A0A8H7HEC4-F1
#
_cell.length_a   1.000
_cell.length_b   1.000
_cell.length_c   1.000
_cell.angle_alpha   90.00
_cell.angle_beta   90.00
_cell.angle_gamma   90.00
#
_symmetry.space_group_name_H-M   'P 1'
#
loop_
_entity.id
_entity.type
_entity.pdbx_description
1 polymer ?
#
loop_
_entity_poly.entity_id
_entity_poly.type
_entity_poly.pdbx_seq_one_letter_code
_entity_poly.pdbx_strand_id
1 'polypeptide(L)'
;MYDSIIPGGKYCIVNVGTGSYTGVGLVPPVNPPPPSPLKPIGRIFREAFTLEPKEGDKYIIAHKTFRMLVGHDDEGIVRLIPPGGKEVQWIIVDGYGPGRYRIKAVDSDKYWRMSREGKWGSVKLEEENGDSDQEWRFEEV
;
A
#
# COMPACT_ATOMS: atom_id res chain seq x y z
N MET A 1 9.19 -9.31 21.51
CA MET A 1 7.87 -9.32 20.82
C MET A 1 8.13 -9.90 19.46
N TYR A 2 7.34 -10.88 19.02
CA TYR A 2 7.45 -11.41 17.67
C TYR A 2 6.61 -10.50 16.78
N ASP A 3 7.21 -9.93 15.74
CA ASP A 3 6.47 -9.15 14.76
C ASP A 3 5.40 -10.04 14.09
N SER A 4 4.18 -9.54 13.98
CA SER A 4 3.08 -10.29 13.38
C SER A 4 3.29 -10.44 11.88
N ILE A 5 3.64 -11.64 11.42
CA ILE A 5 3.75 -11.97 10.00
C ILE A 5 2.35 -12.11 9.39
N ILE A 6 2.07 -11.32 8.35
CA ILE A 6 0.85 -11.45 7.56
C ILE A 6 1.01 -12.60 6.55
N PRO A 7 0.08 -13.56 6.49
CA PRO A 7 0.13 -14.62 5.49
C PRO A 7 0.09 -14.07 4.07
N GLY A 8 0.78 -14.73 3.14
CA GLY A 8 0.65 -14.43 1.72
C GLY A 8 -0.78 -14.66 1.24
N GLY A 9 -1.30 -13.78 0.39
CA GLY A 9 -2.70 -13.84 0.00
C GLY A 9 -3.20 -12.63 -0.76
N LYS A 10 -4.53 -12.56 -0.90
CA LYS A 10 -5.22 -11.46 -1.57
C LYS A 10 -5.98 -10.64 -0.53
N TYR A 11 -5.70 -9.35 -0.50
CA TYR A 11 -6.23 -8.47 0.51
C TYR A 11 -6.72 -7.16 -0.09
N CYS A 12 -7.76 -6.61 0.48
CA CYS A 12 -8.05 -5.19 0.41
C CYS A 12 -7.26 -4.47 1.50
N ILE A 13 -6.54 -3.40 1.14
CA ILE A 13 -5.75 -2.61 2.08
C ILE A 13 -6.59 -1.42 2.55
N VAL A 14 -6.81 -1.30 3.86
CA VAL A 14 -7.67 -0.28 4.47
C VAL A 14 -6.84 0.63 5.36
N ASN A 15 -6.89 1.93 5.13
CA ASN A 15 -6.29 2.90 6.05
C ASN A 15 -7.13 3.00 7.33
N VAL A 16 -6.48 2.92 8.49
CA VAL A 16 -7.17 2.97 9.79
C VAL A 16 -7.73 4.37 10.04
N GLY A 17 -6.92 5.42 9.85
CA GLY A 17 -7.31 6.80 10.19
C GLY A 17 -8.45 7.34 9.34
N THR A 18 -8.47 7.04 8.05
CA THR A 18 -9.53 7.49 7.13
C THR A 18 -10.66 6.47 6.94
N GLY A 19 -10.45 5.20 7.33
CA GLY A 19 -11.39 4.10 7.07
C GLY A 19 -11.62 3.80 5.59
N SER A 20 -10.77 4.34 4.71
CA SER A 20 -10.88 4.21 3.26
C SER A 20 -10.04 3.05 2.75
N TYR A 21 -10.48 2.42 1.68
CA TYR A 21 -9.68 1.45 0.95
C TYR A 21 -8.59 2.20 0.17
N THR A 22 -7.44 1.57 -0.03
CA THR A 22 -6.40 2.07 -0.93
C THR A 22 -6.55 1.43 -2.30
N GLY A 23 -6.33 2.23 -3.34
CA GLY A 23 -6.44 1.80 -4.73
C GLY A 23 -5.97 2.87 -5.71
N VAL A 24 -6.04 2.58 -6.99
CA VAL A 24 -5.79 3.52 -8.09
C VAL A 24 -7.08 4.09 -8.68
N GLY A 25 -8.23 3.49 -8.36
CA GLY A 25 -9.53 3.89 -8.84
C GLY A 25 -9.69 3.66 -10.35
N LEU A 26 -10.53 4.46 -10.99
CA LEU A 26 -10.74 4.38 -12.43
C LEU A 26 -9.47 4.83 -13.17
N VAL A 27 -8.74 3.87 -13.74
CA VAL A 27 -7.61 4.11 -14.64
C VAL A 27 -8.12 4.02 -16.08
N PRO A 28 -7.82 5.00 -16.96
CA PRO A 28 -8.20 4.92 -18.36
C PRO A 28 -7.64 3.64 -19.02
N PRO A 29 -8.36 3.02 -19.98
CA PRO A 29 -7.97 1.76 -20.60
C PRO A 29 -6.85 1.96 -21.65
N VAL A 30 -5.67 2.39 -21.20
CA VAL A 30 -4.46 2.55 -22.01
C VAL A 30 -3.47 1.44 -21.65
N ASN A 31 -2.73 0.89 -22.61
CA ASN A 31 -1.77 -0.20 -22.39
C ASN A 31 -0.35 0.20 -22.85
N PRO A 32 0.67 0.25 -21.97
CA PRO A 32 0.58 -0.04 -20.53
C PRO A 32 -0.21 1.04 -19.78
N PRO A 33 -0.86 0.69 -18.64
CA PRO A 33 -1.48 1.68 -17.77
C PRO A 33 -0.42 2.70 -17.33
N PRO A 34 -0.77 4.00 -17.25
CA PRO A 34 0.16 4.99 -16.73
C PRO A 34 0.52 4.67 -15.27
N PRO A 35 1.70 5.09 -14.78
CA PRO A 35 2.01 5.05 -13.35
C PRO A 35 0.87 5.70 -12.57
N SER A 36 0.21 4.91 -11.75
CA SER A 36 -1.05 5.29 -11.12
C SER A 36 -0.86 5.39 -9.61
N PRO A 37 -0.90 6.59 -9.02
CA PRO A 37 -0.77 6.78 -7.58
C PRO A 37 -1.84 6.00 -6.82
N LEU A 38 -1.42 5.39 -5.72
CA LEU A 38 -2.35 4.86 -4.73
C LEU A 38 -3.01 6.04 -4.02
N LYS A 39 -4.31 5.98 -3.84
CA LYS A 39 -5.16 7.04 -3.29
C LYS A 39 -6.31 6.42 -2.49
N PRO A 40 -7.02 7.19 -1.65
CA PRO A 40 -8.20 6.67 -0.97
C PRO A 40 -9.32 6.45 -2.01
N ILE A 41 -9.80 5.22 -2.07
CA ILE A 41 -10.94 4.81 -2.88
C ILE A 41 -12.14 4.49 -1.97
N GLY A 42 -13.33 4.83 -2.46
CA GLY A 42 -14.57 4.61 -1.73
C GLY A 42 -14.86 3.12 -1.54
N ARG A 43 -15.71 2.79 -0.56
CA ARG A 43 -16.10 1.41 -0.21
C ARG A 43 -16.71 0.59 -1.36
N ILE A 44 -17.18 1.24 -2.41
CA ILE A 44 -17.76 0.61 -3.61
C ILE A 44 -16.67 0.00 -4.50
N PHE A 45 -15.48 0.60 -4.55
CA PHE A 45 -14.45 0.26 -5.53
C PHE A 45 -13.29 -0.56 -4.94
N ARG A 46 -13.53 -1.35 -3.89
CA ARG A 46 -12.47 -2.09 -3.18
C ARG A 46 -11.57 -2.84 -4.17
N GLU A 47 -10.30 -2.47 -4.20
CA GLU A 47 -9.31 -3.08 -5.07
C GLU A 47 -8.49 -4.10 -4.28
N ALA A 48 -8.30 -5.26 -4.90
CA ALA A 48 -7.54 -6.35 -4.30
C ALA A 48 -6.06 -6.24 -4.67
N PHE A 49 -5.21 -6.45 -3.68
CA PHE A 49 -3.77 -6.55 -3.80
C PHE A 49 -3.32 -7.96 -3.42
N THR A 50 -2.33 -8.47 -4.12
CA THR A 50 -1.61 -9.67 -3.73
C THR A 50 -0.45 -9.27 -2.84
N LEU A 51 -0.37 -9.86 -1.65
CA LEU A 51 0.81 -9.82 -0.79
C LEU A 51 1.56 -11.13 -0.96
N GLU A 52 2.81 -11.03 -1.42
CA GLU A 52 3.73 -12.15 -1.57
C GLU A 52 4.84 -12.03 -0.52
N PRO A 53 4.85 -12.89 0.51
CA PRO A 53 5.89 -12.89 1.53
C PRO A 53 7.25 -13.21 0.92
N LYS A 54 8.26 -12.50 1.37
CA LYS A 54 9.68 -12.74 1.09
C LYS A 54 10.38 -13.16 2.39
N GLU A 55 11.70 -13.10 2.41
CA GLU A 55 12.47 -13.42 3.61
C GLU A 55 12.17 -12.43 4.74
N GLY A 56 11.81 -12.95 5.92
CA GLY A 56 11.51 -12.15 7.11
C GLY A 56 10.15 -11.47 7.05
N ASP A 57 10.13 -10.16 7.31
CA ASP A 57 8.98 -9.25 7.32
C ASP A 57 8.78 -8.50 6.00
N LYS A 58 9.45 -8.96 4.94
CA LYS A 58 9.46 -8.33 3.62
C LYS A 58 8.36 -8.90 2.73
N TYR A 59 7.79 -8.05 1.90
CA TYR A 59 6.69 -8.39 1.01
C TYR A 59 6.87 -7.72 -0.35
N ILE A 60 6.44 -8.42 -1.40
CA ILE A 60 6.05 -7.76 -2.65
C ILE A 60 4.54 -7.51 -2.58
N ILE A 61 4.13 -6.30 -2.93
CA ILE A 61 2.72 -5.94 -3.05
C ILE A 61 2.42 -5.70 -4.53
N ALA A 62 1.40 -6.37 -5.06
CA ALA A 62 0.99 -6.24 -6.46
C ALA A 62 -0.51 -6.00 -6.58
N HIS A 63 -0.92 -5.09 -7.46
CA HIS A 63 -2.33 -4.88 -7.75
C HIS A 63 -2.89 -6.03 -8.59
N LYS A 64 -3.95 -6.70 -8.11
CA LYS A 64 -4.48 -7.94 -8.71
C LYS A 64 -4.97 -7.75 -10.15
N THR A 65 -5.76 -6.70 -10.41
CA THR A 65 -6.38 -6.46 -11.74
C THR A 65 -5.34 -6.08 -12.78
N PHE A 66 -4.49 -5.10 -12.50
CA PHE A 66 -3.47 -4.62 -13.43
C PHE A 66 -2.23 -5.53 -13.50
N ARG A 67 -2.04 -6.44 -12.54
CA ARG A 67 -0.84 -7.27 -12.39
C ARG A 67 0.46 -6.44 -12.35
N MET A 68 0.36 -5.25 -11.76
CA MET A 68 1.46 -4.30 -11.61
C MET A 68 1.91 -4.29 -10.16
N LEU A 69 3.22 -4.15 -9.95
CA LEU A 69 3.78 -4.03 -8.61
C LEU A 69 3.48 -2.64 -8.02
N VAL A 70 3.47 -2.55 -6.70
CA VAL A 70 3.40 -1.29 -5.98
C VAL A 70 4.82 -0.87 -5.62
N GLY A 71 5.20 0.34 -6.03
CA GLY A 71 6.47 0.98 -5.71
C GLY A 71 6.25 2.43 -5.27
N HIS A 72 7.30 3.24 -5.33
CA HIS A 72 7.21 4.68 -5.14
C HIS A 72 8.10 5.41 -6.16
N ASP A 73 7.90 6.72 -6.30
CA ASP A 73 8.82 7.60 -7.04
C ASP A 73 9.77 8.37 -6.13
N ASP A 74 10.55 9.26 -6.75
CA ASP A 74 11.57 10.09 -6.08
C ASP A 74 10.93 11.10 -5.11
N GLU A 75 9.66 11.46 -5.31
CA GLU A 75 8.87 12.29 -4.39
C GLU A 75 8.25 11.47 -3.25
N GLY A 76 8.44 10.14 -3.26
CA GLY A 76 7.87 9.21 -2.29
C GLY A 76 6.39 8.91 -2.52
N ILE A 77 5.82 9.25 -3.68
CA ILE A 77 4.42 8.91 -3.99
C ILE A 77 4.34 7.41 -4.28
N VAL A 78 3.54 6.70 -3.47
CA VAL A 78 3.30 5.26 -3.65
C VAL A 78 2.37 5.08 -4.85
N ARG A 79 2.78 4.24 -5.81
CA ARG A 79 2.09 4.09 -7.11
C ARG A 79 2.32 2.72 -7.71
N LEU A 80 1.49 2.36 -8.68
CA LEU A 80 1.75 1.21 -9.54
C LEU A 80 2.95 1.51 -10.44
N ILE A 81 3.93 0.61 -10.45
CA ILE A 81 5.09 0.73 -11.34
C ILE A 81 4.82 0.02 -12.67
N PRO A 82 5.33 0.57 -13.79
CA PRO A 82 5.16 -0.02 -15.11
C PRO A 82 5.73 -1.46 -15.17
N PRO A 83 5.20 -2.32 -16.04
CA PRO A 83 5.80 -3.63 -16.30
C PRO A 83 7.29 -3.51 -16.66
N GLY A 84 8.14 -4.32 -16.02
CA GLY A 84 9.60 -4.24 -16.18
C GLY A 84 10.27 -3.16 -15.32
N GLY A 85 9.51 -2.41 -14.51
CA GLY A 85 10.05 -1.55 -13.46
C GLY A 85 10.81 -2.35 -12.39
N LYS A 86 11.68 -1.66 -11.65
CA LYS A 86 12.43 -2.25 -10.53
C LYS A 86 11.46 -2.76 -9.47
N GLU A 87 11.57 -4.04 -9.12
CA GLU A 87 10.83 -4.62 -8.01
C GLU A 87 11.13 -3.87 -6.70
N VAL A 88 10.08 -3.49 -5.99
CA VAL A 88 10.17 -2.83 -4.68
C VAL A 88 9.64 -3.81 -3.62
N GLN A 89 10.44 -4.02 -2.59
CA GLN A 89 10.04 -4.78 -1.41
C GLN A 89 9.62 -3.81 -0.31
N TRP A 90 8.60 -4.22 0.43
CA TRP A 90 8.01 -3.48 1.54
C TRP A 90 8.18 -4.27 2.82
N ILE A 91 8.46 -3.59 3.92
CA ILE A 91 8.44 -4.18 5.26
C ILE A 91 7.07 -3.91 5.87
N ILE A 92 6.43 -4.95 6.42
CA ILE A 92 5.16 -4.79 7.14
C ILE A 92 5.40 -5.10 8.61
N VAL A 93 5.22 -4.09 9.45
CA VAL A 93 5.41 -4.18 10.92
C VAL A 93 4.11 -3.95 11.65
N ASP A 94 4.07 -4.33 12.92
CA ASP A 94 2.95 -4.02 13.80
C ASP A 94 2.74 -2.50 13.93
N GLY A 95 1.47 -2.11 13.92
CA GLY A 95 1.01 -0.77 14.23
C GLY A 95 0.87 -0.52 15.73
N TYR A 96 0.19 0.56 16.09
CA TYR A 96 0.01 0.97 17.49
C TYR A 96 -1.15 0.26 18.18
N GLY A 97 -1.93 -0.55 17.45
CA GLY A 97 -3.04 -1.33 17.99
C GLY A 97 -3.16 -2.73 17.37
N PRO A 98 -3.83 -3.66 18.05
CA PRO A 98 -4.01 -5.03 17.55
C PRO A 98 -4.66 -5.07 16.16
N GLY A 99 -4.09 -5.89 15.27
CA GLY A 99 -4.57 -6.04 13.89
C GLY A 99 -4.38 -4.80 13.01
N ARG A 100 -3.54 -3.86 13.44
CA ARG A 100 -3.11 -2.70 12.66
C ARG A 100 -1.64 -2.88 12.32
N TYR A 101 -1.27 -2.41 11.15
CA TYR A 101 0.04 -2.60 10.57
C TYR A 101 0.56 -1.31 9.98
N ARG A 102 1.87 -1.18 9.83
CA ARG A 102 2.50 -0.08 9.11
C ARG A 102 3.35 -0.67 7.99
N ILE A 103 3.36 0.01 6.84
CA ILE A 103 4.08 -0.44 5.65
C ILE A 103 5.26 0.51 5.43
N LYS A 104 6.47 -0.02 5.44
CA LYS A 104 7.74 0.73 5.40
C LYS A 104 8.54 0.36 4.15
N ALA A 105 9.25 1.31 3.56
CA ALA A 105 10.20 1.02 2.49
C ALA A 105 11.44 0.30 3.05
N VAL A 106 11.97 -0.72 2.35
CA VAL A 106 13.15 -1.48 2.84
C VAL A 106 14.40 -0.61 3.00
N ASP A 107 14.53 0.45 2.19
CA ASP A 107 15.70 1.31 2.09
C ASP A 107 15.56 2.65 2.82
N SER A 108 14.46 2.89 3.54
CA SER A 108 14.28 4.11 4.32
C SER A 108 13.41 3.92 5.56
N ASP A 109 13.53 4.80 6.54
CA ASP A 109 12.67 4.86 7.73
C ASP A 109 11.30 5.50 7.47
N LYS A 110 10.86 5.52 6.20
CA LYS A 110 9.60 6.12 5.79
C LYS A 110 8.50 5.09 5.63
N TYR A 111 7.31 5.48 6.07
CA TYR A 111 6.11 4.67 6.11
C TYR A 111 5.07 5.19 5.13
N TRP A 112 4.24 4.29 4.63
CA TRP A 112 3.04 4.64 3.87
C TRP A 112 2.11 5.46 4.76
N ARG A 113 1.81 6.68 4.32
CA ARG A 113 0.83 7.57 4.91
C ARG A 113 -0.26 7.87 3.90
N MET A 114 -1.52 7.72 4.30
CA MET A 114 -2.65 8.21 3.53
C MET A 114 -2.77 9.73 3.69
N SER A 115 -2.79 10.47 2.58
CA SER A 115 -3.09 11.91 2.63
C SER A 115 -4.51 12.15 3.17
N ARG A 116 -4.63 13.16 4.05
CA ARG A 116 -5.91 13.61 4.62
C ARG A 116 -6.70 14.53 3.70
N GLU A 117 -6.15 14.90 2.54
CA GLU A 117 -6.78 15.80 1.56
C GLU A 117 -7.96 15.14 0.78
N GLY A 118 -8.41 13.97 1.23
CA GLY A 118 -9.55 13.26 0.68
C GLY A 118 -9.24 12.64 -0.68
N LYS A 119 -10.20 12.70 -1.61
CA LYS A 119 -10.20 11.95 -2.89
C LYS A 119 -9.04 12.29 -3.83
N TRP A 120 -8.36 13.40 -3.58
CA TRP A 120 -7.23 13.90 -4.36
C TRP A 120 -5.88 13.57 -3.72
N GLY A 121 -5.89 13.13 -2.46
CA GLY A 121 -4.70 12.73 -1.74
C GLY A 121 -4.13 11.43 -2.29
N SER A 122 -2.81 11.33 -2.36
CA SER A 122 -2.10 10.08 -2.63
C SER A 122 -1.52 9.48 -1.35
N VAL A 123 -1.21 8.19 -1.41
CA VAL A 123 -0.37 7.54 -0.41
C VAL A 123 1.07 7.97 -0.67
N LYS A 124 1.76 8.44 0.38
CA LYS A 124 3.15 8.90 0.30
C LYS A 124 4.00 8.25 1.37
N LEU A 125 5.31 8.21 1.13
CA LEU A 125 6.32 7.82 2.10
C LEU A 125 6.69 9.01 2.97
N GLU A 126 6.40 8.91 4.27
CA GLU A 126 6.68 9.95 5.26
C GLU A 126 7.33 9.37 6.52
N GLU A 127 8.00 10.22 7.30
CA GLU A 127 8.57 9.84 8.59
C GLU A 127 7.46 9.37 9.56
N GLU A 128 7.85 8.52 10.51
CA GLU A 128 6.95 8.04 11.54
C GLU A 128 6.34 9.20 12.33
N ASN A 129 5.00 9.26 12.40
CA ASN A 129 4.29 10.37 13.02
C ASN A 129 3.38 9.96 14.19
N GLY A 130 3.27 8.66 14.51
CA GLY A 130 2.37 8.16 15.55
C GLY A 130 0.88 8.16 15.18
N ASP A 131 0.51 8.58 13.97
CA ASP A 131 -0.88 8.76 13.58
C ASP A 131 -1.48 7.53 12.88
N SER A 132 -2.79 7.38 13.06
CA SER A 132 -3.57 6.31 12.42
C SER A 132 -3.65 6.41 10.89
N ASP A 133 -3.23 7.53 10.28
CA ASP A 133 -3.13 7.65 8.82
C ASP A 133 -1.91 6.92 8.23
N GLN A 134 -0.97 6.47 9.07
CA GLN A 134 0.11 5.54 8.73
C GLN A 134 -0.21 4.08 9.07
N GLU A 135 -1.38 3.82 9.69
CA GLU A 135 -1.82 2.48 10.04
C GLU A 135 -2.76 1.89 9.00
N TRP A 136 -2.61 0.60 8.76
CA TRP A 136 -3.29 -0.16 7.72
C TRP A 136 -3.87 -1.46 8.29
N ARG A 137 -4.98 -1.91 7.71
CA ARG A 137 -5.54 -3.24 7.92
C ARG A 137 -5.60 -3.98 6.60
N PHE A 138 -5.42 -5.28 6.67
CA PHE A 138 -5.51 -6.17 5.53
C PHE A 138 -6.76 -7.02 5.68
N GLU A 139 -7.73 -6.83 4.78
CA GLU A 139 -8.98 -7.58 4.76
C GLU A 139 -8.91 -8.63 3.64
N GLU A 140 -8.98 -9.91 3.99
CA GLU A 140 -8.94 -11.01 3.00
C GLU A 140 -10.10 -10.91 1.97
N VAL A 141 -9.80 -11.31 0.73
CA VAL A 141 -10.72 -11.28 -0.43
C VAL A 141 -11.14 -12.67 -0.88
#